data_AF-A0A812U0T6-F1
#
_entry.id   AF-A0A812U0T6-F1
#
_cell.length_a   1.000
_cell.length_b   1.000
_cell.length_c   1.000
_cell.angle_alpha   90.00
_cell.angle_beta   90.00
_cell.angle_gamma   90.00
#
_symmetry.space_group_name_H-M   'P 1'
#
loop_
_entity.id
_entity.type
_entity.pdbx_description
1 polymer ?
#
loop_
_entity_poly.entity_id
_entity_poly.type
_entity_poly.pdbx_seq_one_letter_code
_entity_poly.pdbx_strand_id
1 'polypeptide(L)'
;MVQEDCDSTAVHVDRSAQAMKLQKAHTERMRRESWLLKAIAAKLQVDRFLVKHGFRVNDDVNKPKKTAFGLRCTYPLHTAARSQDWHMVCLLLYFGANPLQRDSRGRTMFTYMEGHCVPEEVRRFIGQPQSALPDFIKL
;
A
#
# COMPACT_ATOMS: atom_id res chain seq x y z
N MET A 1 3.19 -4.43 -72.29
CA MET A 1 3.33 -5.55 -71.33
C MET A 1 3.01 -4.97 -69.96
N VAL A 2 1.96 -5.48 -69.33
CA VAL A 2 1.16 -4.79 -68.30
C VAL A 2 1.91 -4.75 -66.95
N GLN A 3 1.87 -3.60 -66.27
CA GLN A 3 2.20 -3.44 -64.84
C GLN A 3 1.17 -4.19 -64.00
N GLU A 4 1.54 -4.84 -62.90
CA GLU A 4 0.72 -4.78 -61.67
C GLU A 4 1.60 -4.86 -60.43
N ASP A 5 1.39 -3.86 -59.58
CA ASP A 5 2.05 -3.55 -58.33
C ASP A 5 1.62 -4.54 -57.22
N CYS A 6 2.57 -5.31 -56.70
CA CYS A 6 2.35 -6.20 -55.56
C CYS A 6 3.25 -5.80 -54.38
N ASP A 7 2.94 -4.72 -53.64
CA ASP A 7 3.51 -4.60 -52.27
C ASP A 7 2.90 -3.55 -51.31
N SER A 8 1.71 -3.01 -51.54
CA SER A 8 1.20 -1.91 -50.70
C SER A 8 0.35 -2.30 -49.48
N THR A 9 -0.10 -3.56 -49.37
CA THR A 9 -1.09 -3.95 -48.33
C THR A 9 -0.48 -4.58 -47.06
N ALA A 10 0.75 -5.10 -47.10
CA ALA A 10 1.38 -5.75 -45.94
C ALA A 10 1.82 -4.75 -44.84
N VAL A 11 2.12 -3.50 -45.20
CA VAL A 11 2.67 -2.49 -44.28
C VAL A 11 1.60 -1.86 -43.36
N HIS A 12 0.31 -1.93 -43.73
CA HIS A 12 -0.77 -1.24 -43.01
C HIS A 12 -1.30 -2.00 -41.79
N VAL A 13 -1.27 -3.33 -41.79
CA VAL A 13 -1.83 -4.15 -40.70
C VAL A 13 -0.91 -4.13 -39.46
N ASP A 14 0.41 -4.07 -39.67
CA ASP A 14 1.42 -4.05 -38.60
C ASP A 14 1.42 -2.72 -37.82
N ARG A 15 1.17 -1.58 -38.51
CA ARG A 15 1.14 -0.25 -37.87
C ARG A 15 0.05 -0.10 -36.80
N SER A 16 -1.12 -0.71 -36.99
CA SER A 16 -2.22 -0.66 -36.01
C SER A 16 -1.88 -1.47 -34.74
N ALA A 17 -1.30 -2.66 -34.90
CA ALA A 17 -0.83 -3.48 -33.80
C ALA A 17 0.35 -2.82 -33.06
N GLN A 18 1.28 -2.20 -33.80
CA GLN A 18 2.39 -1.43 -33.26
C GLN A 18 1.90 -0.21 -32.46
N ALA A 19 0.93 0.56 -32.99
CA ALA A 19 0.33 1.69 -32.28
C ALA A 19 -0.37 1.25 -30.97
N MET A 20 -1.12 0.14 -30.99
CA MET A 20 -1.74 -0.41 -29.77
C MET A 20 -0.70 -0.89 -28.76
N LYS A 21 0.39 -1.52 -29.21
CA LYS A 21 1.50 -1.94 -28.32
C LYS A 21 2.16 -0.73 -27.66
N LEU A 22 2.43 0.34 -28.41
CA LEU A 22 2.98 1.59 -27.89
C LEU A 22 2.02 2.26 -26.89
N GLN A 23 0.73 2.29 -27.19
CA GLN A 23 -0.29 2.84 -26.30
C GLN A 23 -0.39 2.04 -25.00
N LYS A 24 -0.40 0.70 -25.07
CA LYS A 24 -0.38 -0.17 -23.89
C LYS A 24 0.87 0.08 -23.04
N ALA A 25 2.06 0.06 -23.65
CA ALA A 25 3.31 0.32 -22.94
C ALA A 25 3.33 1.70 -22.27
N HIS A 26 2.81 2.73 -22.95
CA HIS A 26 2.68 4.07 -22.40
C HIS A 26 1.72 4.09 -21.19
N THR A 27 0.55 3.45 -21.31
CA THR A 27 -0.41 3.37 -20.19
C THR A 27 0.15 2.60 -18.99
N GLU A 28 0.89 1.52 -19.22
CA GLU A 28 1.57 0.76 -18.16
C GLU A 28 2.64 1.60 -17.46
N ARG A 29 3.41 2.37 -18.23
CA ARG A 29 4.39 3.30 -17.68
C ARG A 29 3.72 4.35 -16.80
N MET A 30 2.67 5.00 -17.30
CA MET A 30 1.93 6.01 -16.53
C MET A 30 1.31 5.41 -15.26
N ARG A 31 0.78 4.18 -15.33
CA ARG A 31 0.29 3.45 -14.16
C ARG A 31 1.39 3.21 -13.12
N ARG A 32 2.59 2.80 -13.56
CA ARG A 32 3.74 2.62 -12.66
C ARG A 32 4.19 3.93 -12.02
N GLU A 33 4.31 5.00 -12.80
CA GLU A 33 4.73 6.31 -12.26
C GLU A 33 3.71 6.86 -11.27
N SER A 34 2.41 6.77 -11.60
CA SER A 34 1.33 7.11 -10.66
C SER A 34 1.39 6.27 -9.39
N TRP A 35 1.65 4.96 -9.51
CA TRP A 35 1.82 4.05 -8.38
C TRP A 35 2.98 4.47 -7.48
N LEU A 36 4.14 4.83 -8.04
CA LEU A 36 5.31 5.24 -7.27
C LEU A 36 5.01 6.51 -6.46
N LEU A 37 4.42 7.53 -7.09
CA LEU A 37 4.07 8.79 -6.41
C LEU A 37 3.13 8.56 -5.22
N LYS A 38 2.15 7.68 -5.41
CA LYS A 38 1.18 7.33 -4.37
C LYS A 38 1.82 6.54 -3.23
N ALA A 39 2.71 5.59 -3.53
CA ALA A 39 3.46 4.85 -2.52
C ALA A 39 4.37 5.78 -1.71
N ILE A 40 5.02 6.76 -2.35
CA ILE A 40 5.83 7.78 -1.68
C ILE A 40 4.97 8.63 -0.74
N ALA A 41 3.80 9.10 -1.22
CA ALA A 41 2.87 9.87 -0.40
C ALA A 41 2.37 9.08 0.82
N ALA A 42 2.01 7.80 0.63
CA ALA A 42 1.60 6.90 1.69
C ALA A 42 2.72 6.69 2.72
N LYS A 43 3.96 6.49 2.27
CA LYS A 43 5.12 6.35 3.16
C LYS A 43 5.32 7.61 4.00
N LEU A 44 5.22 8.80 3.39
CA LEU A 44 5.32 10.07 4.10
C LEU A 44 4.22 10.24 5.17
N GLN A 45 3.01 9.77 4.91
CA GLN A 45 1.93 9.78 5.91
C GLN A 45 2.28 8.90 7.12
N VAL A 46 2.81 7.69 6.88
CA VAL A 46 3.29 6.81 7.95
C VAL A 46 4.41 7.46 8.74
N ASP A 47 5.42 8.03 8.07
CA ASP A 47 6.54 8.66 8.76
C ASP A 47 6.08 9.84 9.63
N ARG A 48 5.17 10.67 9.13
CA ARG A 48 4.54 11.75 9.92
C ARG A 48 3.80 11.21 11.14
N PHE A 49 3.07 10.11 10.99
CA PHE A 49 2.37 9.45 12.10
C PHE A 49 3.37 8.92 13.14
N LEU A 50 4.44 8.26 12.70
CA LEU A 50 5.49 7.75 13.58
C LEU A 50 6.11 8.87 14.42
N VAL A 51 6.51 9.99 13.80
CA VAL A 51 7.03 11.17 14.50
C VAL A 51 6.01 11.69 15.52
N LYS A 52 4.77 11.92 15.08
CA LYS A 52 3.71 12.50 15.92
C LYS A 52 3.47 11.69 17.19
N HIS A 53 3.59 10.36 17.11
CA HIS A 53 3.37 9.46 18.24
C HIS A 53 4.66 9.02 18.95
N GLY A 54 5.81 9.63 18.63
CA GLY A 54 7.09 9.37 19.30
C GLY A 54 7.75 8.04 18.96
N PHE A 55 7.47 7.50 17.77
CA PHE A 55 8.20 6.38 17.19
C PHE A 55 9.39 6.91 16.39
N ARG A 56 10.42 6.07 16.23
CA ARG A 56 11.58 6.40 15.39
C ARG A 56 11.19 6.28 13.91
N VAL A 57 11.57 7.28 13.12
CA VAL A 57 11.40 7.29 11.66
C VAL A 57 12.47 6.39 11.03
N ASN A 58 12.15 5.78 9.87
CA ASN A 58 12.99 4.81 9.15
C ASN A 58 13.17 3.44 9.83
N ASP A 59 12.57 3.25 10.99
CA ASP A 59 12.50 1.95 11.65
C ASP A 59 11.39 1.08 11.02
N ASP A 60 11.54 -0.24 11.11
CA ASP A 60 10.49 -1.20 10.74
C ASP A 60 9.19 -0.85 11.48
N VAL A 61 8.05 -0.89 10.79
CA VAL A 61 6.71 -0.63 11.35
C VAL A 61 6.34 -1.58 12.49
N ASN A 62 7.08 -2.68 12.63
CA ASN A 62 6.98 -3.63 13.73
C ASN A 62 7.86 -3.29 14.94
N LYS A 63 8.67 -2.24 14.92
CA LYS A 63 9.48 -1.85 16.08
C LYS A 63 8.63 -1.11 17.12
N PRO A 64 8.58 -1.60 18.37
CA PRO A 64 7.84 -0.91 19.40
C PRO A 64 8.63 0.28 19.93
N LYS A 65 7.92 1.32 20.36
CA LYS A 65 8.51 2.28 21.29
C LYS A 65 8.47 1.69 22.70
N LYS A 66 9.57 1.84 23.43
CA LYS A 66 9.68 1.46 24.84
C LYS A 66 9.43 2.70 25.70
N THR A 67 8.59 2.56 26.72
CA THR A 67 8.28 3.64 27.70
C THR A 67 8.46 3.11 29.12
N ALA A 68 8.54 4.02 30.10
CA ALA A 68 8.68 3.73 31.53
C ALA A 68 9.85 2.77 31.86
N PHE A 69 11.10 3.21 31.66
CA PHE A 69 12.32 2.42 31.92
C PHE A 69 12.36 1.05 31.19
N GLY A 70 11.61 0.89 30.11
CA GLY A 70 11.55 -0.37 29.34
C GLY A 70 10.44 -1.34 29.76
N LEU A 71 9.59 -0.97 30.73
CA LEU A 71 8.52 -1.83 31.25
C LEU A 71 7.29 -1.89 30.34
N ARG A 72 7.13 -0.94 29.42
CA ARG A 72 5.99 -0.89 28.48
C ARG A 72 6.48 -0.82 27.04
N CYS A 73 5.91 -1.66 26.19
CA CYS A 73 6.11 -1.58 24.75
C CYS A 73 4.79 -1.29 24.06
N THR A 74 4.82 -0.38 23.08
CA THR A 74 3.66 -0.05 22.25
C THR A 74 4.11 -0.02 20.82
N TYR A 75 3.30 -0.57 19.91
CA TYR A 75 3.61 -0.60 18.49
C TYR A 75 2.82 0.47 17.74
N PRO A 76 3.30 0.92 16.56
CA PRO A 76 2.57 1.86 15.71
C PRO A 76 1.14 1.39 15.44
N LEU A 77 0.98 0.11 15.11
CA LEU A 77 -0.32 -0.49 14.76
C LEU A 77 -1.33 -0.44 15.91
N HIS A 78 -0.90 -0.73 17.15
CA HIS A 78 -1.74 -0.58 18.34
C HIS A 78 -2.17 0.87 18.57
N THR A 79 -1.30 1.84 18.27
CA THR A 79 -1.58 3.27 18.45
C THR A 79 -2.61 3.76 17.43
N ALA A 80 -2.50 3.29 16.18
CA ALA A 80 -3.47 3.60 15.13
C ALA A 80 -4.85 3.01 15.46
N ALA A 81 -4.91 1.73 15.86
CA ALA A 81 -6.15 1.06 16.25
C ALA A 81 -6.83 1.74 17.46
N ARG A 82 -6.04 2.09 18.49
CA ARG A 82 -6.54 2.82 19.66
C ARG A 82 -7.10 4.20 19.32
N SER A 83 -6.52 4.87 18.32
CA SER A 83 -6.98 6.18 17.84
C SER A 83 -8.12 6.07 16.83
N GLN A 84 -8.56 4.86 16.48
CA GLN A 84 -9.52 4.57 15.41
C GLN A 84 -9.13 5.16 14.05
N ASP A 85 -7.83 5.34 13.81
CA ASP A 85 -7.31 5.81 12.53
C ASP A 85 -7.19 4.63 11.57
N TRP A 86 -8.34 4.22 11.01
CA TRP A 86 -8.44 3.05 10.13
C TRP A 86 -7.61 3.21 8.86
N HIS A 87 -7.48 4.43 8.36
CA HIS A 87 -6.61 4.74 7.23
C HIS A 87 -5.15 4.43 7.56
N MET A 88 -4.67 4.90 8.72
CA MET A 88 -3.32 4.57 9.19
C MET A 88 -3.14 3.08 9.50
N VAL A 89 -4.16 2.40 10.04
CA VAL A 89 -4.14 0.94 10.22
C VAL A 89 -3.89 0.25 8.87
N CYS A 90 -4.66 0.59 7.83
CA CYS A 90 -4.47 0.05 6.50
C CYS A 90 -3.07 0.33 5.94
N LEU A 91 -2.57 1.56 6.10
CA LEU A 91 -1.21 1.91 5.64
C LEU A 91 -0.13 1.10 6.37
N LEU A 92 -0.21 0.99 7.70
CA LEU A 92 0.75 0.22 8.49
C LEU A 92 0.73 -1.26 8.12
N LEU A 93 -0.46 -1.86 7.94
CA LEU A 93 -0.59 -3.24 7.47
C LEU A 93 0.00 -3.41 6.06
N TYR A 94 -0.23 -2.46 5.16
CA TYR A 94 0.35 -2.46 3.82
C TYR A 94 1.89 -2.45 3.86
N PHE A 95 2.49 -1.66 4.75
CA PHE A 95 3.94 -1.65 4.96
C PHE A 95 4.47 -2.82 5.80
N GLY A 96 3.65 -3.85 6.06
CA GLY A 96 4.06 -5.10 6.69
C GLY A 96 3.96 -5.13 8.21
N ALA A 97 3.14 -4.27 8.82
CA ALA A 97 2.86 -4.37 10.24
C ALA A 97 2.12 -5.68 10.57
N ASN A 98 2.55 -6.36 11.63
CA ASN A 98 1.95 -7.62 12.05
C ASN A 98 0.72 -7.38 12.94
N PRO A 99 -0.51 -7.73 12.50
CA PRO A 99 -1.73 -7.55 13.29
C PRO A 99 -1.80 -8.46 14.53
N LEU A 100 -1.06 -9.57 14.52
CA LEU A 100 -1.00 -10.53 15.62
C LEU A 100 0.07 -10.17 16.67
N GLN A 101 0.83 -9.11 16.44
CA GLN A 101 1.87 -8.66 17.37
C GLN A 101 1.24 -8.30 18.72
N ARG A 102 1.85 -8.77 19.80
CA ARG A 102 1.39 -8.51 21.16
C ARG A 102 2.20 -7.39 21.82
N ASP A 103 1.49 -6.49 22.52
CA ASP A 103 2.10 -5.50 23.40
C ASP A 103 2.58 -6.12 24.74
N SER A 104 3.16 -5.31 25.62
CA SER A 104 3.68 -5.77 26.92
C SER A 104 2.58 -6.26 27.88
N ARG A 105 1.31 -6.07 27.55
CA ARG A 105 0.14 -6.55 28.30
C ARG A 105 -0.48 -7.79 27.65
N GLY A 106 0.17 -8.34 26.60
CA GLY A 106 -0.35 -9.48 25.83
C GLY A 106 -1.51 -9.11 24.90
N ARG A 107 -1.77 -7.83 24.66
CA ARG A 107 -2.87 -7.35 23.83
C ARG A 107 -2.44 -7.25 22.38
N THR A 108 -3.34 -7.59 21.46
CA THR A 108 -3.18 -7.40 20.01
C THR A 108 -3.92 -6.15 19.55
N MET A 109 -3.70 -5.74 18.31
CA MET A 109 -4.49 -4.70 17.63
C MET A 109 -6.01 -4.90 17.83
N PHE A 110 -6.50 -6.12 17.67
CA PHE A 110 -7.93 -6.46 17.75
C PHE A 110 -8.55 -6.08 19.09
N THR A 111 -7.82 -6.24 20.20
CA THR A 111 -8.32 -5.85 21.53
C THR A 111 -8.61 -4.35 21.64
N TYR A 112 -7.95 -3.52 20.84
CA TYR A 112 -8.20 -2.08 20.76
C TYR A 112 -9.29 -1.73 19.75
N MET A 113 -9.70 -2.68 18.90
CA MET A 113 -10.78 -2.52 17.91
C MET A 113 -12.12 -3.02 18.43
N GLU A 114 -12.11 -3.85 19.48
CA GLU A 114 -13.32 -4.35 20.14
C GLU A 114 -14.22 -3.19 20.58
N GLY A 115 -15.49 -3.22 20.14
CA GLY A 115 -16.46 -2.17 20.44
C GLY A 115 -16.40 -0.94 19.52
N HIS A 116 -15.62 -0.98 18.44
CA HIS A 116 -15.56 0.10 17.45
C HIS A 116 -16.12 -0.35 16.09
N CYS A 117 -16.65 0.62 15.33
CA CYS A 117 -17.07 0.37 13.95
C CYS A 117 -15.80 0.25 13.09
N VAL A 118 -15.42 -0.99 12.80
CA VAL A 118 -14.25 -1.31 11.97
C VAL A 118 -14.69 -1.36 10.51
N PRO A 119 -14.09 -0.55 9.63
CA PRO A 119 -14.37 -0.59 8.20
C PRO A 119 -14.02 -1.96 7.60
N GLU A 120 -14.80 -2.38 6.62
CA GLU A 120 -14.64 -3.69 5.98
C GLU A 120 -13.27 -3.80 5.28
N GLU A 121 -12.72 -2.67 4.85
CA GLU A 121 -11.39 -2.57 4.24
C GLU A 121 -10.30 -3.10 5.18
N VAL A 122 -10.37 -2.74 6.46
CA VAL A 122 -9.40 -3.19 7.47
C VAL A 122 -9.53 -4.70 7.68
N ARG A 123 -10.76 -5.21 7.73
CA ARG A 123 -11.04 -6.65 7.91
C ARG A 123 -10.50 -7.47 6.74
N ARG A 124 -10.69 -7.00 5.51
CA ARG A 124 -10.14 -7.64 4.30
C ARG A 124 -8.61 -7.72 4.34
N PHE A 125 -7.97 -6.65 4.79
CA PHE A 125 -6.50 -6.56 4.77
C PHE A 125 -5.82 -7.51 5.77
N ILE A 126 -6.48 -7.82 6.87
CA ILE A 126 -5.96 -8.71 7.93
C ILE A 126 -5.86 -10.18 7.47
N GLY A 127 -6.58 -10.58 6.42
CA GLY A 127 -6.64 -11.96 5.93
C GLY A 127 -5.96 -12.22 4.59
N GLN A 128 -5.37 -11.22 3.93
CA GLN A 128 -4.76 -11.41 2.60
C GLN A 128 -3.23 -11.32 2.62
N PRO A 129 -2.53 -12.20 1.87
CA PRO A 129 -1.10 -12.04 1.62
C PRO A 129 -0.84 -10.74 0.82
N GLN A 130 0.28 -10.08 1.10
CA GLN A 130 0.68 -8.72 0.69
C GLN A 130 0.88 -8.51 -0.84
N SER A 131 0.04 -9.07 -1.70
CA SER A 131 0.22 -9.01 -3.17
C SER A 131 -0.55 -7.87 -3.85
N ALA A 132 -1.37 -7.11 -3.14
CA ALA A 132 -2.14 -6.02 -3.73
C ALA A 132 -2.19 -4.77 -2.83
N LEU A 133 -1.79 -3.62 -3.39
CA LEU A 133 -2.14 -2.30 -2.84
C LEU A 133 -3.66 -2.23 -2.64
N PRO A 134 -4.14 -1.69 -1.51
CA PRO A 134 -5.57 -1.49 -1.32
C PRO A 134 -6.10 -0.49 -2.36
N ASP A 135 -7.30 -0.77 -2.88
CA ASP A 135 -7.89 -0.06 -4.02
C ASP A 135 -8.12 1.45 -3.76
N PHE A 136 -8.13 1.90 -2.50
CA PHE A 136 -8.21 3.33 -2.16
C PHE A 136 -6.92 4.11 -2.50
N ILE A 137 -5.80 3.42 -2.75
CA ILE A 137 -4.61 4.03 -3.36
C ILE A 137 -4.73 4.01 -4.91
N LYS A 138 -5.60 3.19 -5.49
CA LYS A 138 -5.76 3.02 -6.95
C LYS A 138 -6.70 4.02 -7.63
N LEU A 139 -7.31 4.97 -6.92
CA LEU A 139 -8.22 5.97 -7.50
C LEU A 139 -7.51 7.02 -8.36
#